data_AF-A0A432MKD0-F1
#
_entry.id   AF-A0A432MKD0-F1
#
_cell.length_a   1.000
_cell.length_b   1.000
_cell.length_c   1.000
_cell.angle_alpha   90.00
_cell.angle_beta   90.00
_cell.angle_gamma   90.00
#
_symmetry.space_group_name_H-M   'P 1'
#
loop_
_entity.id
_entity.type
_entity.pdbx_description
1 polymer ?
#
loop_
_entity_poly.entity_id
_entity_poly.type
_entity_poly.pdbx_seq_one_letter_code
_entity_poly.pdbx_strand_id
1 'polypeptide(L)'
;MTSESDHGPGCEGQIVRDALERAIAIYLELAYPETPLPEAVRRRLAWREVPGPVPLDSPPFEPSASGPDRSMTYALRLGNARYPHMKLQVQPWPSPAGFLLSVNTHDQVAVFDPSAPEAEAVRALQAVNQRFKQEIESAWEHAGLPTFLAYLKDYIQREEGSSTGS
;
A
#
# COMPACT_ATOMS: atom_id res chain seq x y z
N MET A 1 -32.62 -10.32 -34.76
CA MET A 1 -31.17 -10.46 -34.56
C MET A 1 -30.69 -9.21 -33.85
N THR A 2 -30.84 -9.19 -32.54
CA THR A 2 -30.34 -8.14 -31.65
C THR A 2 -29.20 -8.75 -30.87
N SER A 3 -27.99 -8.29 -31.15
CA SER A 3 -26.80 -8.57 -30.36
C SER A 3 -26.92 -7.81 -29.04
N GLU A 4 -27.34 -8.49 -27.99
CA GLU A 4 -27.12 -8.02 -26.62
C GLU A 4 -25.69 -8.40 -26.23
N SER A 5 -24.83 -7.39 -26.20
CA SER A 5 -23.53 -7.47 -25.57
C SER A 5 -23.74 -7.63 -24.06
N ASP A 6 -23.69 -8.87 -23.61
CA ASP A 6 -23.63 -9.29 -22.21
C ASP A 6 -22.38 -8.68 -21.54
N HIS A 7 -22.51 -7.44 -21.06
CA HIS A 7 -21.58 -6.88 -20.08
C HIS A 7 -22.02 -7.42 -18.72
N GLY A 8 -21.56 -8.62 -18.39
CA GLY A 8 -21.76 -9.21 -17.08
C GLY A 8 -21.28 -8.27 -15.96
N PRO A 9 -22.01 -8.15 -14.83
CA PRO A 9 -21.54 -7.42 -13.67
C PRO A 9 -20.49 -8.28 -12.97
N GLY A 10 -19.22 -7.90 -13.11
CA GLY A 10 -18.12 -8.71 -12.59
C GLY A 10 -16.78 -7.98 -12.57
N CYS A 11 -16.76 -6.73 -12.11
CA CYS A 11 -15.52 -6.01 -11.80
C CYS A 11 -15.58 -5.45 -10.38
N GLU A 12 -16.11 -6.23 -9.44
CA GLU A 12 -16.08 -5.90 -8.02
C GLU A 12 -14.85 -6.56 -7.38
N GLY A 13 -13.80 -5.77 -7.17
CA GLY A 13 -12.87 -5.98 -6.05
C GLY A 13 -11.69 -6.93 -6.23
N GLN A 14 -11.40 -7.46 -7.42
CA GLN A 14 -10.17 -8.23 -7.60
C GLN A 14 -8.98 -7.27 -7.71
N ILE A 15 -8.17 -7.20 -6.65
CA ILE A 15 -6.93 -6.43 -6.65
C ILE A 15 -6.10 -6.88 -7.86
N VAL A 16 -5.82 -5.93 -8.75
CA VAL A 16 -5.05 -6.20 -9.95
C VAL A 16 -3.65 -6.66 -9.51
N ARG A 17 -3.38 -7.96 -9.65
CA ARG A 17 -2.11 -8.58 -9.25
C ARG A 17 -0.92 -7.80 -9.79
N ASP A 18 -0.98 -7.40 -11.05
CA ASP A 18 0.08 -6.65 -11.71
C ASP A 18 0.38 -5.31 -11.03
N ALA A 19 -0.67 -4.61 -10.57
CA ALA A 19 -0.52 -3.35 -9.86
C ALA A 19 0.12 -3.58 -8.47
N LEU A 20 -0.26 -4.65 -7.77
CA LEU A 20 0.37 -5.00 -6.49
C LEU A 20 1.83 -5.44 -6.66
N GLU A 21 2.14 -6.24 -7.68
CA GLU A 21 3.51 -6.66 -7.97
C GLU A 21 4.40 -5.46 -8.33
N ARG A 22 3.88 -4.52 -9.12
CA ARG A 22 4.55 -3.23 -9.38
C ARG A 22 4.76 -2.41 -8.12
N ALA A 23 3.75 -2.32 -7.25
CA ALA A 23 3.86 -1.61 -5.98
C ALA A 23 4.97 -2.20 -5.10
N ILE A 24 5.02 -3.53 -5.00
CA ILE A 24 6.06 -4.27 -4.27
C ILE A 24 7.44 -4.02 -4.88
N ALA A 25 7.57 -4.05 -6.21
CA ALA A 25 8.86 -3.79 -6.87
C ALA A 25 9.41 -2.41 -6.50
N ILE A 26 8.59 -1.36 -6.64
CA ILE A 26 8.95 0.02 -6.28
C ILE A 26 9.30 0.13 -4.79
N TYR A 27 8.51 -0.52 -3.93
CA TYR A 27 8.75 -0.54 -2.49
C TYR A 27 10.14 -1.11 -2.17
N LEU A 28 10.48 -2.27 -2.76
CA LEU A 28 11.72 -2.97 -2.47
C LEU A 28 12.94 -2.20 -3.00
N GLU A 29 12.84 -1.58 -4.17
CA GLU A 29 13.90 -0.76 -4.74
C GLU A 29 14.28 0.42 -3.82
N LEU A 30 13.28 1.06 -3.22
CA LEU A 30 13.49 2.19 -2.31
C LEU A 30 13.91 1.75 -0.90
N ALA A 31 13.26 0.71 -0.35
CA ALA A 31 13.50 0.25 1.02
C ALA A 31 14.77 -0.61 1.18
N TYR A 32 15.26 -1.20 0.09
CA TYR A 32 16.44 -2.07 0.03
C TYR A 32 17.28 -1.75 -1.22
N PRO A 33 18.05 -0.65 -1.22
CA PRO A 33 18.92 -0.30 -2.33
C PRO A 33 20.06 -1.32 -2.55
N GLU A 34 20.39 -2.10 -1.51
CA GLU A 34 21.42 -3.13 -1.56
C GLU A 34 20.80 -4.53 -1.76
N THR A 35 21.45 -5.33 -2.59
CA THR A 35 21.11 -6.74 -2.80
C THR A 35 22.15 -7.63 -2.10
N PRO A 36 21.76 -8.81 -1.60
CA PRO A 36 20.46 -9.47 -1.73
C PRO A 36 19.42 -9.06 -0.67
N LEU A 37 18.12 -9.19 -1.02
CA LEU A 37 17.01 -8.99 -0.09
C LEU A 37 17.08 -9.98 1.10
N PRO A 38 16.70 -9.56 2.31
CA PRO A 38 16.63 -10.44 3.47
C PRO A 38 15.75 -11.67 3.21
N GLU A 39 16.15 -12.83 3.74
CA GLU A 39 15.41 -14.09 3.57
C GLU A 39 13.95 -14.00 4.04
N ALA A 40 13.69 -13.26 5.12
CA ALA A 40 12.35 -13.03 5.62
C ALA A 40 11.44 -12.32 4.59
N VAL A 41 11.99 -11.38 3.81
CA VAL A 41 11.27 -10.67 2.76
C VAL A 41 11.02 -11.62 1.58
N ARG A 42 12.05 -12.35 1.14
CA ARG A 42 11.91 -13.34 0.05
C ARG A 42 10.83 -14.38 0.34
N ARG A 43 10.77 -14.93 1.55
CA ARG A 43 9.71 -15.86 1.96
C ARG A 43 8.30 -15.27 1.88
N ARG A 44 8.14 -13.98 2.23
CA ARG A 44 6.86 -13.27 2.13
C ARG A 44 6.47 -12.89 0.71
N LEU A 45 7.36 -13.08 -0.26
CA LEU A 45 7.11 -12.85 -1.68
C LEU A 45 6.95 -14.14 -2.47
N ALA A 46 7.11 -15.31 -1.83
CA ALA A 46 7.04 -16.63 -2.49
C ALA A 46 5.68 -16.88 -3.18
N TRP A 47 4.60 -16.26 -2.71
CA TRP A 47 3.29 -16.36 -3.36
C TRP A 47 3.30 -15.84 -4.81
N ARG A 48 4.25 -14.97 -5.17
CA ARG A 48 4.41 -14.45 -6.54
C ARG A 48 4.87 -15.52 -7.53
N GLU A 49 5.51 -16.58 -7.06
CA GLU A 49 5.95 -17.70 -7.90
C GLU A 49 4.78 -18.59 -8.34
N VAL A 50 3.66 -18.51 -7.62
CA VAL A 50 2.45 -19.27 -7.94
C VAL A 50 1.52 -18.42 -8.81
N PRO A 51 1.08 -18.90 -9.99
CA PRO A 51 0.08 -18.22 -10.77
C PRO A 51 -1.29 -18.28 -10.08
N GLY A 52 -1.98 -17.15 -9.98
CA GLY A 52 -3.32 -17.09 -9.38
C GLY A 52 -3.69 -15.70 -8.87
N PRO A 53 -4.84 -15.58 -8.19
CA PRO A 53 -5.22 -14.36 -7.48
C PRO A 53 -4.28 -14.09 -6.31
N VAL A 54 -4.21 -12.81 -5.89
CA VAL A 54 -3.44 -12.43 -4.70
C VAL A 54 -4.08 -13.04 -3.44
N PRO A 55 -3.32 -13.77 -2.60
CA PRO A 55 -3.83 -14.44 -1.41
C PRO A 55 -4.00 -13.47 -0.23
N LEU A 56 -4.82 -12.43 -0.38
CA LEU A 56 -4.97 -11.36 0.63
C LEU A 56 -5.48 -11.87 1.99
N ASP A 57 -6.31 -12.89 1.97
CA ASP A 57 -6.95 -13.52 3.13
C ASP A 57 -6.06 -14.55 3.85
N SER A 58 -4.84 -14.78 3.35
CA SER A 58 -3.95 -15.82 3.83
C SER A 58 -2.51 -15.33 3.99
N PRO A 59 -1.69 -16.01 4.81
CA PRO A 59 -0.28 -15.65 4.97
C PRO A 59 0.41 -15.60 3.60
N PRO A 60 1.22 -14.57 3.33
CA PRO A 60 1.86 -13.66 4.30
C PRO A 60 1.12 -12.35 4.56
N PHE A 61 -0.12 -12.20 4.07
CA PHE A 61 -0.93 -11.02 4.33
C PHE A 61 -1.58 -11.12 5.72
N GLU A 62 -1.54 -10.02 6.46
CA GLU A 62 -2.14 -9.88 7.78
C GLU A 62 -3.42 -9.04 7.63
N PRO A 63 -4.61 -9.56 7.96
CA PRO A 63 -5.82 -8.75 8.02
C PRO A 63 -5.71 -7.70 9.13
N SER A 64 -6.09 -6.47 8.82
CA SER A 64 -6.05 -5.30 9.68
C SER A 64 -7.39 -4.58 9.58
N ALA A 65 -8.19 -4.66 10.64
CA ALA A 65 -9.46 -3.94 10.71
C ALA A 65 -9.18 -2.45 10.98
N SER A 66 -9.08 -1.63 9.93
CA SER A 66 -8.82 -0.19 10.08
C SER A 66 -9.46 0.69 9.00
N GLY A 67 -10.29 0.13 8.11
CA GLY A 67 -11.02 0.94 7.13
C GLY A 67 -12.14 1.77 7.79
N PRO A 68 -12.43 3.00 7.29
CA PRO A 68 -13.52 3.84 7.79
C PRO A 68 -14.90 3.20 7.63
N ASP A 69 -15.04 2.22 6.72
CA ASP A 69 -16.28 1.49 6.45
C ASP A 69 -16.23 0.02 6.91
N ARG A 70 -15.37 -0.31 7.89
CA ARG A 70 -15.09 -1.70 8.31
C ARG A 70 -14.58 -2.62 7.19
N SER A 71 -14.16 -2.05 6.06
CA SER A 71 -13.51 -2.81 5.00
C SER A 71 -12.20 -3.40 5.52
N MET A 72 -11.97 -4.68 5.20
CA MET A 72 -10.79 -5.41 5.63
C MET A 72 -9.57 -4.86 4.89
N THR A 73 -8.66 -4.20 5.61
CA THR A 73 -7.36 -3.80 5.06
C THR A 73 -6.41 -4.97 5.21
N TYR A 74 -5.62 -5.27 4.18
CA TYR A 74 -4.61 -6.31 4.22
C TYR A 74 -3.23 -5.69 4.30
N ALA A 75 -2.35 -6.26 5.12
CA ALA A 75 -1.00 -5.73 5.31
C ALA A 75 0.06 -6.78 5.00
N LEU A 76 1.03 -6.44 4.17
CA LEU A 76 2.21 -7.26 3.88
C LEU A 76 3.43 -6.66 4.56
N ARG A 77 4.04 -7.41 5.47
CA ARG A 77 5.23 -6.95 6.23
C ARG A 77 6.51 -7.10 5.41
N LEU A 78 6.92 -6.02 4.76
CA LEU A 78 8.16 -5.98 3.97
C LEU A 78 9.34 -5.38 4.75
N GLY A 79 9.07 -4.47 5.70
CA GLY A 79 10.12 -3.74 6.41
C GLY A 79 10.97 -2.88 5.49
N ASN A 80 12.04 -2.31 6.03
CA ASN A 80 13.13 -1.69 5.28
C ASN A 80 14.47 -2.10 5.89
N ALA A 81 15.58 -1.70 5.26
CA ALA A 81 16.93 -2.03 5.71
C ALA A 81 17.23 -1.66 7.19
N ARG A 82 16.51 -0.67 7.74
CA ARG A 82 16.68 -0.17 9.12
C ARG A 82 15.55 -0.57 10.06
N TYR A 83 14.39 -0.97 9.55
CA TYR A 83 13.20 -1.27 10.35
C TYR A 83 12.35 -2.40 9.75
N PRO A 84 12.35 -3.61 10.35
CA PRO A 84 11.71 -4.78 9.76
C PRO A 84 10.17 -4.82 9.89
N HIS A 85 9.58 -3.87 10.62
CA HIS A 85 8.15 -3.90 10.95
C HIS A 85 7.28 -3.01 10.06
N MET A 86 7.87 -2.28 9.12
CA MET A 86 7.11 -1.49 8.14
C MET A 86 6.26 -2.42 7.25
N LYS A 87 5.03 -2.00 6.94
CA LYS A 87 4.08 -2.81 6.15
C LYS A 87 3.60 -2.05 4.93
N LEU A 88 3.41 -2.75 3.82
CA LEU A 88 2.60 -2.32 2.70
C LEU A 88 1.15 -2.67 3.02
N GLN A 89 0.26 -1.69 2.98
CA GLN A 89 -1.16 -1.87 3.21
C GLN A 89 -1.93 -1.78 1.90
N VAL A 90 -2.94 -2.64 1.78
CA VAL A 90 -3.85 -2.71 0.65
C VAL A 90 -5.27 -2.69 1.21
N GLN A 91 -5.99 -1.62 0.90
CA GLN A 91 -7.34 -1.41 1.39
C GLN A 91 -8.33 -1.43 0.21
N PRO A 92 -9.42 -2.20 0.27
CA PRO A 92 -10.52 -2.09 -0.69
C PRO A 92 -11.07 -0.66 -0.70
N TRP A 93 -11.22 -0.08 -1.88
CA TRP A 93 -11.67 1.31 -2.04
C TRP A 93 -12.50 1.46 -3.31
N PRO A 94 -13.53 2.33 -3.32
CA PRO A 94 -14.31 2.64 -4.52
C PRO A 94 -13.51 3.54 -5.49
N SER A 95 -12.38 3.03 -5.98
CA SER A 95 -11.60 3.59 -7.08
C SER A 95 -11.75 2.68 -8.32
N PRO A 96 -11.42 3.17 -9.53
CA PRO A 96 -11.36 2.32 -10.72
C PRO A 96 -10.39 1.13 -10.56
N ALA A 97 -9.41 1.24 -9.66
CA ALA A 97 -8.48 0.15 -9.34
C ALA A 97 -9.03 -0.85 -8.32
N GLY A 98 -10.11 -0.52 -7.60
CA GLY A 98 -10.74 -1.36 -6.57
C GLY A 98 -10.01 -1.40 -5.22
N PHE A 99 -8.86 -0.73 -5.09
CA PHE A 99 -8.09 -0.67 -3.86
C PHE A 99 -7.28 0.63 -3.75
N LEU A 100 -6.72 0.86 -2.57
CA LEU A 100 -5.70 1.86 -2.28
C LEU A 100 -4.48 1.21 -1.64
N LEU A 101 -3.31 1.72 -2.01
CA LEU A 101 -2.02 1.40 -1.43
C LEU A 101 -1.60 2.47 -0.44
N SER A 102 -1.05 2.03 0.69
CA SER A 102 -0.40 2.92 1.66
C SER A 102 0.75 2.20 2.35
N VAL A 103 1.69 2.96 2.90
CA VAL A 103 2.76 2.43 3.74
C VAL A 103 2.42 2.69 5.21
N ASN A 104 2.41 1.63 6.02
CA ASN A 104 2.27 1.72 7.46
C ASN A 104 3.63 1.59 8.13
N THR A 105 4.08 2.69 8.73
CA THR A 105 5.36 2.81 9.43
C THR A 105 5.33 2.20 10.83
N HIS A 106 4.15 1.87 11.38
CA HIS A 106 3.90 1.22 12.69
C HIS A 106 4.74 1.79 13.86
N ASP A 107 5.16 3.04 13.74
CA ASP A 107 6.07 3.74 14.63
C ASP A 107 5.33 4.53 15.73
N GLN A 108 4.01 4.66 15.60
CA GLN A 108 3.14 5.42 16.51
C GLN A 108 2.66 4.62 17.74
N VAL A 109 2.87 3.31 17.77
CA VAL A 109 2.38 2.45 18.88
C VAL A 109 3.33 2.46 20.09
N ALA A 110 4.59 2.88 19.90
CA ALA A 110 5.51 3.05 21.02
C ALA A 110 5.30 4.42 21.67
N VAL A 111 4.43 4.48 22.68
CA VAL A 111 4.42 5.60 23.64
C VAL A 111 5.81 5.61 24.28
N PHE A 112 6.66 6.55 23.87
CA PHE A 112 8.04 6.63 24.31
C PHE A 112 8.24 7.83 25.22
N ASP A 113 9.01 7.63 26.29
CA ASP A 113 9.37 8.67 27.26
C ASP A 113 10.42 9.61 26.63
N PRO A 114 10.08 10.86 26.31
CA PRO A 114 11.00 11.79 25.64
C PRO A 114 12.27 12.12 26.46
N SER A 115 12.32 11.74 27.73
CA SER A 115 13.49 11.92 28.61
C SER A 115 14.46 10.75 28.61
N ALA A 116 14.12 9.61 28.00
CA ALA A 116 14.99 8.45 27.95
C ALA A 116 16.16 8.67 26.96
N PRO A 117 17.36 8.14 27.26
CA PRO A 117 18.56 8.33 26.41
C PRO A 117 18.39 7.78 24.99
N GLU A 118 17.47 6.86 24.76
CA GLU A 118 17.13 6.29 23.45
C GLU A 118 16.22 7.20 22.59
N ALA A 119 15.76 8.34 23.13
CA ALA A 119 14.80 9.24 22.47
C ALA A 119 15.25 9.74 21.11
N GLU A 120 16.55 10.03 20.99
CA GLU A 120 17.13 10.54 19.76
C GLU A 120 17.21 9.43 18.69
N ALA A 121 17.61 8.23 19.08
CA ALA A 121 17.66 7.07 18.19
C ALA A 121 16.25 6.68 17.68
N VAL A 122 15.25 6.71 18.55
CA VAL A 122 13.84 6.44 18.18
C VAL A 122 13.30 7.53 17.24
N ARG A 123 13.56 8.81 17.53
CA ARG A 123 13.17 9.92 16.63
C ARG A 123 13.86 9.83 15.28
N ALA A 124 15.14 9.49 15.24
CA ALA A 124 15.86 9.28 13.99
C ALA A 124 15.25 8.13 13.17
N LEU A 125 14.87 7.03 13.83
CA LEU A 125 14.20 5.90 13.19
C LEU A 125 12.81 6.28 12.64
N GLN A 126 12.02 7.02 13.42
CA GLN A 126 10.72 7.56 12.98
C GLN A 126 10.87 8.45 11.75
N ALA A 127 11.83 9.39 11.77
CA ALA A 127 12.10 10.28 10.64
C ALA A 127 12.49 9.50 9.37
N VAL A 128 13.33 8.47 9.50
CA VAL A 128 13.70 7.58 8.39
C VAL A 128 12.50 6.80 7.85
N ASN A 129 11.67 6.23 8.74
CA ASN A 129 10.49 5.48 8.32
C ASN A 129 9.46 6.37 7.62
N GLN A 130 9.23 7.59 8.14
CA GLN A 130 8.35 8.57 7.51
C GLN A 130 8.87 8.99 6.14
N ARG A 131 10.18 9.19 6.01
CA ARG A 131 10.81 9.49 4.72
C ARG A 131 10.57 8.36 3.72
N PHE A 132 10.82 7.10 4.09
CA PHE A 132 10.56 5.97 3.20
C PHE A 132 9.10 5.87 2.79
N LYS A 133 8.16 6.07 3.74
CA LYS A 133 6.72 6.13 3.43
C LYS A 133 6.43 7.16 2.35
N GLN A 134 6.92 8.39 2.51
CA GLN A 134 6.70 9.48 1.56
C GLN A 134 7.31 9.18 0.18
N GLU A 135 8.56 8.71 0.15
CA GLU A 135 9.25 8.37 -1.11
C GLU A 135 8.53 7.24 -1.86
N ILE A 136 8.11 6.19 -1.15
CA ILE A 136 7.40 5.05 -1.74
C ILE A 136 6.02 5.45 -2.25
N GLU A 137 5.22 6.17 -1.43
CA GLU A 137 3.89 6.61 -1.84
C GLU A 137 3.95 7.61 -3.01
N SER A 138 4.97 8.48 -3.04
CA SER A 138 5.21 9.37 -4.16
C SER A 138 5.63 8.60 -5.41
N ALA A 139 6.51 7.60 -5.31
CA ALA A 139 6.91 6.78 -6.45
C ALA A 139 5.73 5.97 -7.02
N TRP A 140 4.85 5.46 -6.16
CA TRP A 140 3.61 4.82 -6.59
C TRP A 140 2.69 5.78 -7.34
N GLU A 141 2.52 7.00 -6.83
CA GLU A 141 1.75 8.03 -7.53
C GLU A 141 2.31 8.33 -8.92
N HIS A 142 3.63 8.55 -9.05
CA HIS A 142 4.27 8.78 -10.35
C HIS A 142 4.14 7.60 -11.30
N ALA A 143 4.05 6.37 -10.77
CA ALA A 143 3.82 5.15 -11.54
C ALA A 143 2.33 4.92 -11.90
N GLY A 144 1.42 5.83 -11.50
CA GLY A 144 -0.02 5.71 -11.73
C GLY A 144 -0.69 4.63 -10.87
N LEU A 145 -0.09 4.25 -9.74
CA LEU A 145 -0.67 3.29 -8.81
C LEU A 145 -1.66 3.98 -7.85
N PRO A 146 -2.70 3.28 -7.39
CA PRO A 146 -3.77 3.88 -6.60
C PRO A 146 -3.30 4.17 -5.17
N THR A 147 -2.86 5.40 -4.90
CA THR A 147 -2.53 5.89 -3.56
C THR A 147 -3.61 6.86 -3.06
N PHE A 148 -3.66 7.07 -1.74
CA PHE A 148 -4.60 8.04 -1.15
C PHE A 148 -4.40 9.45 -1.73
N LEU A 149 -3.15 9.85 -1.98
CA LEU A 149 -2.85 11.16 -2.56
C LEU A 149 -3.34 11.28 -4.00
N ALA A 150 -3.14 10.26 -4.82
CA ALA A 150 -3.64 10.23 -6.19
C ALA A 150 -5.18 10.36 -6.21
N TYR A 151 -5.86 9.62 -5.32
CA TYR A 151 -7.31 9.73 -5.15
C TYR A 151 -7.76 11.13 -4.73
N LEU A 152 -7.07 11.76 -3.78
CA LEU A 152 -7.41 13.12 -3.32
C LEU A 152 -7.27 14.15 -4.46
N LYS A 153 -6.23 14.04 -5.28
CA LYS A 153 -6.04 14.91 -6.47
C LYS A 153 -7.18 14.74 -7.47
N ASP A 154 -7.54 13.50 -7.79
CA ASP A 154 -8.65 13.20 -8.70
C ASP A 154 -9.99 13.72 -8.15
N TYR A 155 -10.22 13.58 -6.85
CA TYR A 155 -11.43 14.08 -6.19
C TYR A 155 -11.54 15.60 -6.27
N ILE A 156 -10.49 16.34 -5.92
CA ILE A 156 -10.47 17.80 -5.99
C ILE A 156 -10.73 18.28 -7.43
N GLN A 157 -10.08 17.69 -8.42
CA GLN A 157 -10.28 18.06 -9.84
C GLN A 157 -11.72 17.84 -10.32
N ARG A 158 -12.40 16.81 -9.81
CA ARG A 158 -13.81 16.53 -10.14
C ARG A 158 -14.78 17.51 -9.46
N GLU A 159 -14.49 17.90 -8.23
CA GLU A 159 -15.30 18.88 -7.48
C GLU A 159 -15.16 20.30 -8.07
N GLU A 160 -13.94 20.71 -8.45
CA GLU A 160 -13.72 22.00 -9.12
C GLU A 160 -14.30 22.02 -10.54
N GLY A 161 -14.30 20.89 -11.26
CA GLY A 161 -14.98 20.74 -12.54
C GLY A 161 -16.51 20.77 -12.44
N SER A 162 -17.09 20.32 -11.31
CA SER A 162 -18.54 20.36 -11.08
C SER A 162 -19.05 21.72 -10.61
N SER A 163 -18.17 22.59 -10.10
CA SER A 163 -18.53 23.91 -9.57
C SER A 163 -18.62 25.03 -10.62
N THR A 164 -18.35 24.75 -11.90
CA THR A 164 -18.39 25.75 -13.00
C THR A 164 -19.53 25.51 -14.00
N GLY A 165 -20.54 24.71 -13.63
CA GLY A 165 -21.68 24.40 -14.50
C GLY A 165 -23.01 24.44 -13.76
N SER A 166 -23.46 25.63 -13.36
CA SER A 166 -24.86 25.90 -13.00
C SER A 166 -25.23 27.32 -13.41
#